data_AF-A0A6B3BAR0-F1
#
_entry.id   AF-A0A6B3BAR0-F1
#
_cell.length_a   1.000
_cell.length_b   1.000
_cell.length_c   1.000
_cell.angle_alpha   90.00
_cell.angle_beta   90.00
_cell.angle_gamma   90.00
#
_symmetry.space_group_name_H-M   'P 1'
#
loop_
_entity.id
_entity.type
_entity.pdbx_description
1 polymer ?
#
loop_
_entity_poly.entity_id
_entity_poly.type
_entity_poly.pdbx_seq_one_letter_code
_entity_poly.pdbx_strand_id
1 'polypeptide(L)' 'MSQLRTVQVLGGGSAGSSTHAGSLAAGLVARGVRVTVCAPAGLDRTHDFAATGAHFAPVPRRSDPA' A
#
# COMPACT_ATOMS: atom_id res chain seq x y z
N MET A 1 -9.48 -4.71 -23.77
CA MET A 1 -8.26 -4.04 -23.24
C MET A 1 -7.91 -4.66 -21.90
N SER A 2 -6.65 -5.03 -21.67
CA SER A 2 -6.22 -5.63 -20.39
C SER A 2 -6.20 -4.57 -19.29
N GLN A 3 -6.83 -4.84 -18.15
CA GLN A 3 -6.81 -3.93 -17.00
C GLN A 3 -5.46 -4.05 -16.30
N LEU A 4 -4.75 -2.93 -16.16
CA LEU A 4 -3.48 -2.88 -15.43
C LEU A 4 -3.71 -3.07 -13.94
N ARG A 5 -2.84 -3.87 -13.31
CA ARG A 5 -2.86 -4.20 -11.88
C ARG A 5 -1.46 -4.01 -11.31
N THR A 6 -1.36 -3.42 -10.14
CA THR A 6 -0.09 -3.18 -9.45
C THR A 6 -0.16 -3.64 -8.00
N VAL A 7 0.97 -4.14 -7.49
CA VAL A 7 1.13 -4.52 -6.09
C VAL A 7 2.31 -3.72 -5.52
N GLN A 8 2.07 -2.99 -4.44
CA GLN A 8 3.09 -2.27 -3.68
C GLN A 8 3.34 -3.00 -2.38
N VAL A 9 4.57 -3.50 -2.17
CA VAL A 9 4.96 -4.18 -0.94
C VAL A 9 5.80 -3.23 -0.10
N LEU A 10 5.32 -2.88 1.09
CA LEU A 10 6.03 -1.98 2.01
C LEU A 10 6.68 -2.77 3.15
N GLY A 11 8.00 -2.56 3.32
CA GLY A 11 8.71 -2.96 4.54
C GLY A 11 8.48 -1.95 5.67
N GLY A 12 8.58 -2.37 6.92
CA GLY A 12 8.42 -1.51 8.10
C GLY A 12 9.49 -0.43 8.31
N GLY A 13 10.28 -0.10 7.28
CA GLY A 13 11.40 0.83 7.34
C GLY A 13 11.04 2.22 6.83
N SER A 14 11.13 3.19 7.76
CA SER A 14 11.07 4.65 7.57
C SER A 14 9.73 5.25 7.17
N ALA A 15 9.23 6.15 8.02
CA ALA A 15 7.99 6.92 7.84
C ALA A 15 7.93 7.67 6.50
N GLY A 16 9.07 8.07 5.92
CA GLY A 16 9.11 8.76 4.62
C GLY A 16 8.83 7.88 3.40
N SER A 17 9.12 6.58 3.45
CA SER A 17 8.86 5.66 2.32
C SER A 17 7.36 5.40 2.13
N SER A 18 6.63 5.43 3.24
CA SER A 18 5.19 5.14 3.28
C SER A 18 4.35 6.31 2.76
N THR A 19 4.77 7.56 2.99
CA THR A 19 4.12 8.76 2.42
C THR A 19 4.21 8.80 0.89
N HIS A 20 5.39 8.51 0.33
CA HIS A 20 5.55 8.47 -1.13
C HIS A 20 4.74 7.33 -1.77
N ALA A 21 4.61 6.19 -1.07
CA ALA A 21 3.78 5.09 -1.53
C ALA A 21 2.29 5.48 -1.60
N GLY A 22 1.81 6.32 -0.68
CA GLY A 22 0.44 6.84 -0.68
C GLY A 22 0.17 7.75 -1.88
N SER A 23 1.07 8.69 -2.15
CA SER A 23 0.97 9.56 -3.34
C SER A 23 1.01 8.78 -4.65
N LEU A 24 1.84 7.74 -4.73
CA LEU A 24 1.91 6.86 -5.90
C LEU A 24 0.61 6.05 -6.08
N ALA A 25 0.10 5.47 -4.99
CA ALA A 25 -1.15 4.72 -5.01
C ALA A 25 -2.32 5.59 -5.46
N ALA A 26 -2.47 6.80 -4.90
CA ALA A 26 -3.49 7.75 -5.30
C ALA A 26 -3.39 8.12 -6.81
N GLY A 27 -2.17 8.38 -7.30
CA GLY A 27 -1.94 8.71 -8.71
C GLY A 27 -2.25 7.57 -9.69
N LEU A 28 -2.07 6.31 -9.26
CA LEU A 28 -2.39 5.12 -10.04
C LEU A 28 -3.90 4.83 -10.03
N VAL A 29 -4.54 4.93 -8.86
CA VAL A 29 -6.00 4.77 -8.72
C VAL A 29 -6.74 5.81 -9.56
N ALA A 30 -6.30 7.07 -9.54
CA ALA A 30 -6.88 8.14 -10.37
C ALA A 30 -6.80 7.86 -11.88
N ARG A 31 -5.86 7.00 -12.33
CA ARG A 31 -5.71 6.56 -13.72
C ARG A 31 -6.48 5.27 -14.04
N GLY A 32 -7.27 4.75 -13.09
CA GLY A 32 -8.06 3.52 -13.25
C GLY A 32 -7.26 2.23 -13.06
N VAL A 33 -6.05 2.31 -12.50
CA VAL A 33 -5.23 1.14 -12.19
C VAL A 33 -5.68 0.54 -10.87
N ARG A 34 -5.81 -0.79 -10.81
CA ARG A 34 -6.10 -1.49 -9.55
C ARG A 34 -4.80 -1.63 -8.74
N VAL A 35 -4.75 -0.96 -7.59
CA VAL A 35 -3.59 -0.96 -6.70
C VAL A 35 -3.88 -1.80 -5.46
N THR A 36 -2.96 -2.70 -5.11
CA THR A 36 -2.96 -3.42 -3.83
C THR A 36 -1.72 -3.05 -3.03
N VAL A 37 -1.91 -2.62 -1.79
CA VAL A 37 -0.84 -2.24 -0.86
C VAL A 37 -0.69 -3.34 0.18
N CYS A 38 0.42 -4.05 0.14
CA CYS A 38 0.78 -5.07 1.11
C CYS A 38 1.67 -4.45 2.19
N ALA A 39 1.16 -4.25 3.40
CA ALA A 39 1.95 -3.73 4.50
C ALA A 39 1.51 -4.32 5.86
N PRO A 40 2.35 -4.24 6.91
CA PRO A 40 1.97 -4.54 8.28
C PRO A 40 0.72 -3.77 8.72
N ALA A 41 -0.20 -4.43 9.43
CA ALA A 41 -1.49 -3.86 9.85
C ALA A 41 -1.37 -2.54 10.64
N GLY A 42 -0.25 -2.33 11.34
CA GLY A 42 0.02 -1.07 12.05
C GLY A 42 0.25 0.15 11.15
N LEU A 43 0.58 -0.04 9.87
CA LEU A 43 0.85 1.05 8.92
C LEU A 43 -0.41 1.60 8.25
N ASP A 44 -1.49 0.82 8.18
CA ASP A 44 -2.76 1.25 7.59
C ASP A 44 -3.32 2.48 8.32
N ARG A 45 -3.32 2.44 9.66
CA ARG A 45 -3.77 3.57 10.50
C ARG A 45 -2.89 4.82 10.39
N THR A 46 -1.63 4.68 9.96
CA THR A 46 -0.69 5.80 9.91
C THR A 46 -0.73 6.55 8.57
N HIS A 47 -1.11 5.87 7.49
CA HIS A 47 -1.03 6.43 6.13
C HIS A 47 -2.35 6.37 5.35
N ASP A 48 -3.40 5.77 5.93
CA ASP A 48 -4.77 5.69 5.38
C ASP A 48 -4.78 5.32 3.89
N PHE A 49 -4.06 4.24 3.54
CA PHE A 49 -3.95 3.80 2.16
C PHE A 49 -5.32 3.41 1.59
N ALA A 50 -6.24 2.94 2.43
CA ALA A 50 -7.62 2.66 2.05
C ALA A 50 -8.36 3.92 1.56
N ALA A 51 -8.15 5.09 2.18
CA ALA A 51 -8.75 6.34 1.72
C ALA A 51 -8.27 6.79 0.33
N THR A 52 -7.12 6.29 -0.15
CA THR A 52 -6.65 6.54 -1.53
C THR A 52 -7.38 5.72 -2.59
N GLY A 53 -8.26 4.80 -2.20
CA GLY A 53 -8.94 3.86 -3.08
C GLY A 53 -8.11 2.62 -3.44
N ALA A 54 -6.95 2.45 -2.80
CA ALA A 54 -6.14 1.23 -2.93
C ALA A 54 -6.66 0.12 -2.01
N HIS A 55 -6.50 -1.13 -2.43
CA HIS A 55 -6.82 -2.28 -1.58
C HIS A 55 -5.68 -2.54 -0.60
N PHE A 56 -5.94 -2.44 0.71
CA PHE A 56 -4.95 -2.77 1.73
C PHE A 56 -4.97 -4.28 2.05
N ALA A 57 -3.81 -4.93 1.95
CA ALA A 57 -3.61 -6.32 2.29
C ALA A 57 -2.61 -6.42 3.47
N PRO A 58 -3.06 -6.72 4.69
CA PRO A 58 -2.16 -6.84 5.83
C PRO A 58 -1.20 -8.02 5.63
N VAL A 59 0.11 -7.78 5.78
CA VAL A 59 1.13 -8.84 5.76
C VAL A 59 1.97 -8.80 7.03
N PRO A 60 2.25 -9.96 7.67
CA PRO A 60 3.10 -10.01 8.86
C PRO A 60 4.50 -9.50 8.53
N ARG A 61 5.14 -8.80 9.47
CA ARG A 61 6.56 -8.48 9.31
C ARG A 61 7.34 -9.78 9.37
N ARG A 62 8.35 -9.92 8.51
CA ARG A 62 9.24 -11.11 8.49
C ARG A 62 9.91 -11.40 9.86
N SER A 63 9.94 -10.43 10.76
CA SER A 63 10.48 -10.53 12.12
C SER A 63 9.40 -10.59 13.23
N ASP A 64 8.11 -10.60 12.87
CA ASP A 64 7.03 -10.82 13.84
C ASP A 64 6.92 -12.35 14.09
N PRO A 65 6.86 -12.81 15.35
CA PRO A 65 6.57 -14.21 15.61
C PRO A 65 5.16 -14.57 15.10
N ALA A 66 5.03 -15.78 14.54
CA ALA A 66 3.78 -16.33 14.03
C ALA A 66 2.85 -16.79 15.16
#